data_AF-A0A536E7Z5-F1
#
_entry.id   AF-A0A536E7Z5-F1
#
_cell.length_a   1.000
_cell.length_b   1.000
_cell.length_c   1.000
_cell.angle_alpha   90.00
_cell.angle_beta   90.00
_cell.angle_gamma   90.00
#
_symmetry.space_group_name_H-M   'P 1'
#
loop_
_entity.id
_entity.type
_entity.pdbx_description
1 polymer ?
#
loop_
_entity_poly.entity_id
_entity_poly.type
_entity_poly.pdbx_seq_one_letter_code
_entity_poly.pdbx_strand_id
1 'polypeptide(L)'
;MSSRTLLPALALLAIAASAAFLLSGRLTSHAVQNPTISLDMVTPGNSYSDPGMAGNNSMTVGTIDSSSTGSQNVTHTHSVQLIIQNVEDLVGWQARANYIGDRMRCSIINLTPFTDTLAGQQLGFANLPIDHVSGIHRTVTTAGGTCPVAPADNTNTPQTQLFGATYNAGSEGPVDFAISPDSPPKPVPDDSSYGTTGGGILASITLQVVGNECNTGPMVFDLDDGNPNPPGSKVVAFNGTGTTDLFLAESALGDGTHTETGGTCGTPTPTPTPCFPNCTP
;
A
#
# COMPACT_ATOMS: atom_id res chain seq x y z
N MET A 1 -7.88 -31.85 63.69
CA MET A 1 -8.06 -31.77 62.23
C MET A 1 -6.82 -32.35 61.57
N SER A 2 -6.98 -33.48 60.89
CA SER A 2 -5.89 -34.33 60.40
C SER A 2 -5.23 -33.75 59.16
N SER A 3 -3.90 -33.75 59.09
CA SER A 3 -3.09 -33.23 57.97
C SER A 3 -3.24 -33.99 56.65
N ARG A 4 -4.21 -34.91 56.56
CA ARG A 4 -4.39 -35.85 55.44
C ARG A 4 -5.35 -35.39 54.34
N THR A 5 -6.02 -34.25 54.48
CA THR A 5 -6.97 -33.72 53.48
C THR A 5 -6.48 -32.48 52.73
N LEU A 6 -5.34 -31.89 53.10
CA LEU A 6 -4.82 -30.67 52.48
C LEU A 6 -3.95 -30.92 51.23
N LEU A 7 -3.31 -32.09 51.13
CA LEU A 7 -2.44 -32.45 50.01
C LEU A 7 -3.17 -32.62 48.65
N PRO A 8 -4.36 -33.26 48.55
CA PRO A 8 -5.02 -33.40 47.25
C PRO A 8 -5.62 -32.07 46.75
N ALA A 9 -6.03 -31.18 47.65
CA ALA A 9 -6.63 -29.89 47.28
C ALA A 9 -5.61 -28.90 46.70
N LEU A 10 -4.39 -28.85 47.24
CA LEU A 10 -3.31 -28.01 46.67
C LEU A 10 -2.80 -28.53 45.33
N ALA A 11 -2.75 -29.85 45.14
CA ALA A 11 -2.30 -30.44 43.88
C ALA A 11 -3.27 -30.13 42.72
N LEU A 12 -4.58 -30.16 42.97
CA LEU A 12 -5.61 -29.80 41.98
C LEU A 12 -5.58 -28.31 41.61
N LEU A 13 -5.34 -27.42 42.56
CA LEU A 13 -5.24 -25.98 42.30
C LEU A 13 -3.98 -25.62 41.50
N ALA A 14 -2.87 -26.31 41.75
CA ALA A 14 -1.62 -26.14 41.00
C ALA A 14 -1.76 -26.61 39.55
N ILE A 15 -2.49 -27.72 39.30
CA ILE A 15 -2.74 -28.21 37.94
C ILE A 15 -3.69 -27.26 37.17
N ALA A 16 -4.71 -26.72 37.82
CA ALA A 16 -5.62 -25.75 37.20
C ALA A 16 -4.93 -24.41 36.87
N ALA A 17 -4.07 -23.91 37.77
CA ALA A 17 -3.27 -22.71 37.53
C ALA A 17 -2.23 -22.94 36.41
N SER A 18 -1.62 -24.13 36.35
CA SER A 18 -0.68 -24.51 35.29
C SER A 18 -1.35 -24.66 33.93
N ALA A 19 -2.56 -25.23 33.88
CA ALA A 19 -3.35 -25.31 32.65
C ALA A 19 -3.80 -23.93 32.17
N ALA A 20 -4.20 -23.03 33.08
CA ALA A 20 -4.52 -21.65 32.74
C ALA A 20 -3.30 -20.85 32.22
N PHE A 21 -2.10 -21.09 32.78
CA PHE A 21 -0.86 -20.45 32.32
C PHE A 21 -0.29 -21.05 31.03
N LEU A 22 -0.57 -22.33 30.75
CA LEU A 22 -0.16 -22.99 29.51
C LEU A 22 -1.12 -22.71 28.34
N LEU A 23 -2.37 -22.33 28.62
CA LEU A 23 -3.35 -21.93 27.60
C LEU A 23 -3.42 -20.42 27.37
N SER A 24 -2.99 -19.57 28.32
CA SER A 24 -3.02 -18.12 28.15
C SER A 24 -2.00 -17.58 27.13
N GLY A 25 -1.01 -18.38 26.73
CA GLY A 25 0.03 -18.00 25.77
C GLY A 25 0.03 -18.76 24.44
N ARG A 26 -0.99 -19.61 24.16
CA ARG A 26 -0.97 -20.52 22.98
C ARG A 26 -2.26 -20.56 22.15
N LEU A 27 -3.17 -19.61 22.33
CA LEU A 27 -4.37 -19.48 21.48
C LEU A 27 -4.50 -18.11 20.81
N THR A 28 -3.42 -17.34 20.68
CA THR A 28 -3.37 -16.33 19.61
C THR A 28 -3.07 -17.07 18.32
N SER A 29 -4.14 -17.55 17.66
CA SER A 29 -4.08 -17.85 16.24
C SER A 29 -3.79 -16.53 15.53
N HIS A 30 -2.51 -16.14 15.43
CA HIS A 30 -2.11 -15.18 14.43
C HIS A 30 -2.44 -15.83 13.09
N ALA A 31 -3.32 -15.22 12.31
CA ALA A 31 -3.42 -15.66 10.94
C ALA A 31 -2.22 -15.11 10.16
N VAL A 32 -2.08 -15.58 8.94
CA VAL A 32 -0.80 -15.63 8.24
C VAL A 32 -0.37 -14.20 7.86
N GLN A 33 0.54 -13.61 8.64
CA GLN A 33 1.30 -12.41 8.28
C GLN A 33 2.26 -12.74 7.13
N ASN A 34 1.75 -12.70 5.90
CA ASN A 34 2.55 -12.85 4.68
C ASN A 34 2.21 -11.74 3.69
N PRO A 35 2.40 -10.47 4.09
CA PRO A 35 1.95 -9.31 3.33
C PRO A 35 2.65 -9.25 1.97
N THR A 36 1.88 -8.89 0.94
CA THR A 36 2.40 -8.53 -0.37
C THR A 36 1.92 -7.14 -0.75
N ILE A 37 2.79 -6.34 -1.37
CA ILE A 37 2.43 -5.03 -1.94
C ILE A 37 2.68 -5.08 -3.44
N SER A 38 1.70 -4.69 -4.24
CA SER A 38 1.79 -4.75 -5.70
C SER A 38 1.15 -3.54 -6.37
N LEU A 39 1.67 -3.19 -7.55
CA LEU A 39 1.06 -2.20 -8.42
C LEU A 39 0.01 -2.88 -9.29
N ASP A 40 -1.20 -2.33 -9.24
CA ASP A 40 -2.22 -2.60 -10.23
C ASP A 40 -2.21 -1.49 -11.28
N MET A 41 -1.68 -1.84 -12.45
CA MET A 41 -1.54 -0.97 -13.61
C MET A 41 -2.87 -0.78 -14.36
N VAL A 42 -3.90 -1.58 -14.07
CA VAL A 42 -5.23 -1.49 -14.70
C VAL A 42 -6.30 -1.56 -13.61
N THR A 43 -6.57 -0.40 -13.03
CA THR A 43 -7.43 -0.24 -11.86
C THR A 43 -8.93 -0.59 -12.00
N PRO A 44 -9.55 -0.71 -13.20
CA PRO A 44 -10.92 -1.19 -13.32
C PRO A 44 -11.17 -2.53 -12.62
N GLY A 45 -12.03 -2.51 -11.59
CA GLY A 45 -12.32 -3.67 -10.74
C GLY A 45 -12.02 -3.40 -9.28
N ASN A 46 -11.14 -2.43 -9.01
CA ASN A 46 -10.91 -1.92 -7.67
C ASN A 46 -11.94 -0.86 -7.31
N SER A 47 -12.43 -0.88 -6.07
CA SER A 47 -13.42 0.09 -5.61
C SER A 47 -13.42 0.27 -4.10
N TYR A 48 -13.96 1.42 -3.69
CA TYR A 48 -14.36 1.69 -2.31
C TYR A 48 -15.87 1.91 -2.26
N SER A 49 -16.55 1.24 -1.34
CA SER A 49 -17.98 1.37 -1.09
C SER A 49 -18.23 2.41 0.01
N ASP A 50 -18.43 3.66 -0.40
CA ASP A 50 -18.62 4.81 0.49
C ASP A 50 -19.95 4.75 1.29
N PRO A 51 -19.91 4.72 2.64
CA PRO A 51 -21.09 4.77 3.50
C PRO A 51 -22.03 5.94 3.22
N GLY A 52 -21.51 7.12 2.90
CA GLY A 52 -22.33 8.30 2.60
C GLY A 52 -23.10 8.19 1.28
N MET A 53 -22.73 7.23 0.43
CA MET A 53 -23.43 6.87 -0.81
C MET A 53 -24.15 5.52 -0.71
N ALA A 54 -24.63 5.17 0.49
CA ALA A 54 -25.30 3.91 0.80
C ALA A 54 -24.42 2.64 0.63
N GLY A 55 -23.11 2.82 0.62
CA GLY A 55 -22.13 1.75 0.74
C GLY A 55 -21.97 1.24 2.17
N ASN A 56 -20.97 0.40 2.39
CA ASN A 56 -20.77 -0.32 3.65
C ASN A 56 -19.33 -0.21 4.19
N ASN A 57 -18.59 0.82 3.80
CA ASN A 57 -17.19 1.04 4.19
C ASN A 57 -16.28 -0.15 3.84
N SER A 58 -16.30 -0.56 2.58
CA SER A 58 -15.51 -1.71 2.14
C SER A 58 -14.62 -1.40 0.94
N MET A 59 -13.48 -2.08 0.86
CA MET A 59 -12.63 -2.09 -0.32
C MET A 59 -12.76 -3.41 -1.05
N THR A 60 -12.88 -3.34 -2.37
CA THR A 60 -12.80 -4.50 -3.26
C THR A 60 -11.61 -4.29 -4.17
N VAL A 61 -10.74 -5.30 -4.23
CA VAL A 61 -9.65 -5.40 -5.19
C VAL A 61 -9.96 -6.53 -6.16
N GLY A 62 -9.90 -6.21 -7.45
CA GLY A 62 -10.16 -7.13 -8.54
C GLY A 62 -8.91 -7.92 -8.96
N THR A 63 -8.74 -8.07 -10.26
CA THR A 63 -7.49 -8.61 -10.82
C THR A 63 -6.39 -7.55 -10.64
N ILE A 64 -5.19 -7.97 -10.25
CA ILE A 64 -4.03 -7.09 -10.14
C ILE A 64 -3.22 -7.26 -11.43
N ASP A 65 -3.21 -6.23 -12.26
CA ASP A 65 -2.51 -6.26 -13.53
C ASP A 65 -1.12 -5.63 -13.39
N SER A 66 -0.05 -6.42 -13.53
CA SER A 66 1.34 -5.92 -13.44
C SER A 66 1.79 -5.11 -14.67
N SER A 67 0.93 -5.00 -15.68
CA SER A 67 1.27 -4.33 -16.93
C SER A 67 0.08 -3.60 -17.53
N SER A 68 0.37 -2.52 -18.25
CA SER A 68 -0.59 -1.76 -19.03
C SER A 68 0.02 -1.30 -20.36
N THR A 69 -0.82 -0.97 -21.32
CA THR A 69 -0.39 -0.51 -22.65
C THR A 69 -1.06 0.79 -23.07
N GLY A 70 -0.29 1.67 -23.70
CA GLY A 70 -0.73 2.94 -24.29
C GLY A 70 -0.43 3.04 -25.79
N SER A 71 -0.79 4.18 -26.38
CA SER A 71 -0.51 4.53 -27.79
C SER A 71 -0.16 6.03 -27.99
N GLN A 72 0.35 6.67 -26.94
CA GLN A 72 0.62 8.10 -26.89
C GLN A 72 2.12 8.37 -27.04
N ASN A 73 2.48 9.26 -27.97
CA ASN A 73 3.87 9.72 -28.13
C ASN A 73 4.15 11.08 -27.47
N VAL A 74 3.19 11.59 -26.71
CA VAL A 74 3.27 12.85 -25.97
C VAL A 74 3.17 12.59 -24.48
N THR A 75 3.71 13.51 -23.67
CA THR A 75 3.60 13.42 -22.23
C THR A 75 2.14 13.34 -21.80
N HIS A 76 1.80 12.34 -21.01
CA HIS A 76 0.45 12.13 -20.49
C HIS A 76 0.52 11.41 -19.14
N THR A 77 -0.64 11.15 -18.55
CA THR A 77 -0.75 10.51 -17.24
C THR A 77 -1.50 9.19 -17.32
N HIS A 78 -1.09 8.24 -16.50
CA HIS A 78 -1.71 6.94 -16.30
C HIS A 78 -1.97 6.73 -14.80
N SER A 79 -3.19 6.34 -14.44
CA SER A 79 -3.57 6.12 -13.04
C SER A 79 -3.42 4.64 -12.67
N VAL A 80 -2.71 4.38 -11.58
CA VAL A 80 -2.46 3.03 -11.03
C VAL A 80 -2.79 3.03 -9.54
N GLN A 81 -2.94 1.85 -8.96
CA GLN A 81 -3.18 1.70 -7.51
C GLN A 81 -2.13 0.81 -6.86
N LEU A 82 -1.76 1.16 -5.63
CA LEU A 82 -0.92 0.31 -4.80
C LEU A 82 -1.81 -0.55 -3.92
N ILE A 83 -1.68 -1.86 -4.07
CA ILE A 83 -2.52 -2.87 -3.44
C ILE A 83 -1.73 -3.61 -2.38
N ILE A 84 -2.36 -3.87 -1.24
CA ILE A 84 -1.84 -4.78 -0.20
C ILE A 84 -2.75 -6.01 -0.08
N GLN A 85 -2.14 -7.17 0.14
CA GLN A 85 -2.84 -8.41 0.41
C GLN A 85 -2.17 -9.18 1.54
N ASN A 86 -2.92 -10.08 2.18
CA ASN A 86 -2.43 -11.03 3.20
C ASN A 86 -1.77 -10.34 4.40
N VAL A 87 -2.40 -9.27 4.88
CA VAL A 87 -1.96 -8.49 6.03
C VAL A 87 -3.05 -8.49 7.09
N GLU A 88 -2.62 -8.57 8.34
CA GLU A 88 -3.51 -8.38 9.49
C GLU A 88 -2.98 -7.23 10.33
N ASP A 89 -3.88 -6.57 11.05
CA ASP A 89 -3.55 -5.59 12.07
C ASP A 89 -2.63 -4.48 11.56
N LEU A 90 -2.88 -3.99 10.33
CA LEU A 90 -2.03 -2.98 9.69
C LEU A 90 -2.09 -1.64 10.44
N VAL A 91 -0.95 -1.13 10.90
CA VAL A 91 -0.82 0.19 11.53
C VAL A 91 -0.31 1.24 10.55
N GLY A 92 0.58 0.82 9.67
CA GLY A 92 1.16 1.66 8.66
C GLY A 92 1.97 0.86 7.67
N TRP A 93 2.45 1.53 6.65
CA TRP A 93 3.18 0.91 5.57
C TRP A 93 4.13 1.91 4.93
N GLN A 94 5.13 1.39 4.26
CA GLN A 94 6.12 2.14 3.51
C GLN A 94 6.42 1.35 2.24
N ALA A 95 6.40 2.02 1.11
CA ALA A 95 6.88 1.50 -0.16
C ALA A 95 8.06 2.35 -0.64
N ARG A 96 9.08 1.68 -1.17
CA ARG A 96 10.08 2.31 -2.01
C ARG A 96 9.80 1.94 -3.45
N ALA A 97 9.99 2.90 -4.35
CA ALA A 97 9.99 2.62 -5.77
C ALA A 97 11.25 3.14 -6.46
N ASN A 98 11.76 2.38 -7.43
CA ASN A 98 12.78 2.80 -8.38
C ASN A 98 12.15 2.94 -9.77
N TYR A 99 12.63 3.91 -10.54
CA TYR A 99 12.12 4.18 -11.88
C TYR A 99 13.15 4.98 -12.68
N ILE A 100 12.94 5.09 -13.99
CA ILE A 100 13.71 5.98 -14.84
C ILE A 100 12.99 7.31 -14.94
N GLY A 101 13.51 8.34 -14.26
CA GLY A 101 12.83 9.61 -14.07
C GLY A 101 12.52 10.38 -15.35
N ASP A 102 13.26 10.13 -16.43
CA ASP A 102 13.06 10.76 -17.74
C ASP A 102 12.04 10.04 -18.63
N ARG A 103 11.58 8.85 -18.24
CA ARG A 103 10.66 8.02 -19.03
C ARG A 103 9.29 7.92 -18.36
N MET A 104 9.26 7.42 -17.13
CA MET A 104 8.02 7.27 -16.36
C MET A 104 8.30 7.53 -14.88
N ARG A 105 7.48 8.35 -14.24
CA ARG A 105 7.63 8.74 -12.83
C ARG A 105 6.27 9.05 -12.23
N CYS A 106 6.13 9.00 -10.91
CA CYS A 106 4.89 9.44 -10.28
C CYS A 106 4.77 10.98 -10.24
N SER A 107 3.70 11.54 -10.81
CA SER A 107 3.40 12.96 -10.65
C SER A 107 2.60 13.24 -9.37
N ILE A 108 1.83 12.26 -8.88
CA ILE A 108 1.06 12.35 -7.63
C ILE A 108 1.02 10.96 -6.98
N ILE A 109 1.29 10.90 -5.68
CA ILE A 109 1.03 9.77 -4.79
C ILE A 109 -0.03 10.24 -3.77
N ASN A 110 -1.27 9.78 -3.95
CA ASN A 110 -2.36 10.04 -3.02
C ASN A 110 -2.58 8.82 -2.10
N LEU A 111 -2.30 8.99 -0.81
CA LEU A 111 -2.33 7.94 0.21
C LEU A 111 -3.70 7.78 0.89
N THR A 112 -4.61 8.72 0.64
CA THR A 112 -6.01 8.65 1.07
C THR A 112 -6.91 8.90 -0.15
N PRO A 113 -6.93 7.95 -1.12
CA PRO A 113 -7.55 8.17 -2.42
C PRO A 113 -9.09 8.21 -2.40
N PHE A 114 -9.71 7.81 -1.30
CA PHE A 114 -11.16 7.77 -1.16
C PHE A 114 -11.68 8.75 -0.14
N THR A 115 -12.98 8.99 -0.20
CA THR A 115 -13.71 9.83 0.74
C THR A 115 -14.85 9.01 1.31
N ASP A 116 -14.94 8.93 2.64
CA ASP A 116 -16.20 8.63 3.33
C ASP A 116 -16.98 9.94 3.40
N THR A 117 -18.04 10.05 2.59
CA THR A 117 -18.84 11.28 2.52
C THR A 117 -19.82 11.43 3.68
N LEU A 118 -20.07 10.36 4.46
CA LEU A 118 -20.86 10.43 5.69
C LEU A 118 -20.06 11.08 6.81
N ALA A 119 -18.80 10.68 6.98
CA ALA A 119 -17.89 11.24 7.98
C ALA A 119 -17.17 12.51 7.50
N GLY A 120 -17.13 12.76 6.19
CA GLY A 120 -16.37 13.86 5.58
C GLY A 120 -14.85 13.66 5.69
N GLN A 121 -14.39 12.40 5.69
CA GLN A 121 -12.99 12.03 5.89
C GLN A 121 -12.39 11.41 4.64
N GLN A 122 -11.11 11.69 4.41
CA GLN A 122 -10.34 10.98 3.40
C GLN A 122 -9.73 9.71 4.00
N LEU A 123 -9.68 8.66 3.20
CA LEU A 123 -9.18 7.36 3.65
C LEU A 123 -8.44 6.60 2.55
N GLY A 124 -7.52 5.78 3.00
CA GLY A 124 -6.95 4.65 2.29
C GLY A 124 -7.16 3.40 3.13
N PHE A 125 -6.58 2.28 2.72
CA PHE A 125 -6.75 1.05 3.48
C PHE A 125 -6.28 1.18 4.94
N ALA A 126 -5.16 1.88 5.19
CA ALA A 126 -4.56 2.02 6.52
C ALA A 126 -5.46 2.67 7.60
N ASN A 127 -6.48 3.44 7.21
CA ASN A 127 -7.44 4.02 8.14
C ASN A 127 -8.89 3.71 7.78
N LEU A 128 -9.12 2.60 7.08
CA LEU A 128 -10.44 2.14 6.68
C LEU A 128 -11.37 1.81 7.88
N PRO A 129 -10.90 1.23 9.00
CA PRO A 129 -11.77 0.96 10.14
C PRO A 129 -12.25 2.25 10.82
N ILE A 130 -13.51 2.23 11.28
CA ILE A 130 -14.11 3.28 12.08
C ILE A 130 -13.86 2.96 13.55
N ASP A 131 -13.28 3.90 14.27
CA ASP A 131 -13.11 3.78 15.71
C ASP A 131 -14.48 3.83 16.41
N HIS A 132 -14.86 2.74 17.07
CA HIS A 132 -16.13 2.62 17.79
C HIS A 132 -16.31 3.65 18.92
N VAL A 133 -15.23 4.23 19.44
CA VAL A 133 -15.30 5.25 20.50
C VAL A 133 -15.65 6.60 19.92
N SER A 134 -15.01 7.00 18.82
CA SER A 134 -15.15 8.33 18.22
C SER A 134 -16.17 8.38 17.07
N GLY A 135 -16.53 7.22 16.50
CA GLY A 135 -17.45 7.09 15.37
C GLY A 135 -16.89 7.58 14.05
N ILE A 136 -15.57 7.73 13.94
CA ILE A 136 -14.87 8.25 12.76
C ILE A 136 -13.64 7.39 12.43
N HIS A 137 -13.15 7.50 11.20
CA HIS A 137 -11.87 6.92 10.77
C HIS A 137 -10.72 7.55 11.55
N ARG A 138 -9.68 6.76 11.84
CA ARG A 138 -8.41 7.30 12.35
C ARG A 138 -7.83 8.29 11.33
N THR A 139 -7.24 9.38 11.80
CA THR A 139 -6.47 10.23 10.87
C THR A 139 -5.16 9.53 10.47
N VAL A 140 -4.57 9.91 9.34
CA VAL A 140 -3.34 9.30 8.83
C VAL A 140 -2.25 10.36 8.72
N THR A 141 -1.06 10.03 9.21
CA THR A 141 0.15 10.75 8.85
C THR A 141 0.66 10.20 7.52
N THR A 142 0.57 11.02 6.47
CA THR A 142 0.89 10.65 5.09
C THR A 142 2.25 11.19 4.67
N ALA A 143 3.08 10.37 4.05
CA ALA A 143 4.32 10.75 3.37
C ALA A 143 4.21 10.45 1.86
N GLY A 144 3.38 11.24 1.16
CA GLY A 144 3.12 11.11 -0.29
C GLY A 144 3.76 12.25 -1.09
N GLY A 145 3.14 12.63 -2.21
CA GLY A 145 3.57 13.78 -3.02
C GLY A 145 4.02 13.41 -4.42
N THR A 146 5.12 13.97 -4.89
CA THR A 146 5.60 13.83 -6.27
C THR A 146 6.95 13.13 -6.31
N CYS A 147 7.19 12.29 -7.32
CA CYS A 147 8.49 11.67 -7.54
C CYS A 147 9.54 12.70 -7.99
N PRO A 148 10.81 12.56 -7.56
CA PRO A 148 11.95 13.23 -8.17
C PRO A 148 11.95 13.14 -9.70
N VAL A 149 12.12 14.29 -10.33
CA VAL A 149 12.41 14.38 -11.77
C VAL A 149 13.89 14.10 -12.00
N ALA A 150 14.19 13.36 -13.06
CA ALA A 150 15.57 13.19 -13.49
C ALA A 150 16.12 14.50 -14.10
N PRO A 151 17.45 14.68 -14.09
CA PRO A 151 18.10 15.79 -14.80
C PRO A 151 17.76 15.75 -16.30
N ALA A 152 17.57 16.92 -16.91
CA ALA A 152 17.27 17.03 -18.35
C ALA A 152 18.54 16.80 -19.23
N ASP A 153 19.18 15.65 -19.07
CA ASP A 153 20.41 15.25 -19.77
C ASP A 153 20.21 14.09 -20.75
N ASN A 154 18.99 13.55 -20.85
CA ASN A 154 18.61 12.42 -21.71
C ASN A 154 19.43 11.14 -21.43
N THR A 155 19.92 10.94 -20.20
CA THR A 155 20.70 9.76 -19.83
C THR A 155 19.86 8.63 -19.25
N ASN A 156 18.53 8.78 -19.19
CA ASN A 156 17.63 7.84 -18.53
C ASN A 156 18.05 7.63 -17.07
N THR A 157 18.15 8.73 -16.31
CA THR A 157 18.69 8.67 -14.94
C THR A 157 17.76 7.89 -14.02
N PRO A 158 18.24 6.82 -13.34
CA PRO A 158 17.49 6.15 -12.29
C PRO A 158 17.17 7.10 -11.13
N GLN A 159 15.94 7.03 -10.65
CA GLN A 159 15.44 7.78 -9.51
C GLN A 159 14.77 6.82 -8.53
N THR A 160 14.62 7.27 -7.29
CA THR A 160 13.93 6.50 -6.25
C THR A 160 13.01 7.40 -5.44
N GLN A 161 11.92 6.83 -4.92
CA GLN A 161 10.96 7.53 -4.07
C GLN A 161 10.56 6.62 -2.91
N LEU A 162 10.59 7.16 -1.69
CA LEU A 162 10.04 6.51 -0.50
C LEU A 162 8.72 7.19 -0.12
N PHE A 163 7.68 6.41 0.11
CA PHE A 163 6.38 6.94 0.49
C PHE A 163 5.63 5.96 1.38
N GLY A 164 4.62 6.43 2.09
CA GLY A 164 3.90 5.58 3.04
C GLY A 164 2.95 6.35 3.93
N ALA A 165 2.19 5.62 4.73
CA ALA A 165 1.19 6.17 5.62
C ALA A 165 1.09 5.34 6.89
N THR A 166 0.81 6.02 8.00
CA THR A 166 0.53 5.40 9.30
C THR A 166 -0.69 6.06 9.89
N TYR A 167 -1.67 5.28 10.35
CA TYR A 167 -2.78 5.88 11.09
C TYR A 167 -2.29 6.41 12.43
N ASN A 168 -2.92 7.46 12.93
CA ASN A 168 -2.50 8.15 14.15
C ASN A 168 -3.07 7.46 15.40
N ALA A 169 -2.18 7.21 16.36
CA ALA A 169 -2.52 6.78 17.72
C ALA A 169 -2.07 7.85 18.73
N GLY A 170 -2.47 7.71 19.99
CA GLY A 170 -2.19 8.66 21.06
C GLY A 170 -3.43 9.45 21.45
N SER A 171 -3.55 10.70 20.98
CA SER A 171 -4.69 11.57 21.31
C SER A 171 -6.02 11.08 20.73
N GLU A 172 -5.99 10.28 19.67
CA GLU A 172 -7.20 9.68 19.09
C GLU A 172 -7.56 8.36 19.81
N GLY A 173 -6.60 7.71 20.45
CA GLY A 173 -6.78 6.41 21.11
C GLY A 173 -5.52 5.54 20.99
N PRO A 174 -5.48 4.39 21.66
CA PRO A 174 -4.37 3.45 21.50
C PRO A 174 -4.37 2.82 20.10
N VAL A 175 -3.23 2.22 19.74
CA VAL A 175 -3.16 1.21 18.68
C VAL A 175 -3.85 -0.04 19.24
N ASP A 176 -4.82 -0.60 18.50
CA ASP A 176 -5.48 -1.85 18.86
C ASP A 176 -5.94 -2.61 17.61
N PHE A 177 -6.42 -3.83 17.80
CA PHE A 177 -6.87 -4.71 16.72
C PHE A 177 -8.09 -4.18 15.96
N ALA A 178 -9.06 -3.55 16.64
CA ALA A 178 -10.31 -3.12 16.01
C ALA A 178 -10.12 -1.97 15.02
N ILE A 179 -9.13 -1.10 15.26
CA ILE A 179 -8.81 0.04 14.38
C ILE A 179 -7.66 -0.25 13.41
N SER A 180 -7.13 -1.48 13.41
CA SER A 180 -6.06 -1.93 12.53
C SER A 180 -6.63 -2.87 11.46
N PRO A 181 -6.63 -2.47 10.17
CA PRO A 181 -7.33 -3.24 9.15
C PRO A 181 -6.61 -4.52 8.71
N ASP A 182 -7.43 -5.50 8.33
CA ASP A 182 -7.06 -6.81 7.82
C ASP A 182 -7.48 -6.98 6.35
N SER A 183 -6.73 -7.80 5.62
CA SER A 183 -7.15 -8.33 4.33
C SER A 183 -6.51 -9.69 4.03
N PRO A 184 -7.27 -10.80 3.97
CA PRO A 184 -8.70 -10.89 4.28
C PRO A 184 -8.99 -10.69 5.78
N PRO A 185 -10.25 -10.42 6.19
CA PRO A 185 -10.60 -10.36 7.60
C PRO A 185 -10.31 -11.68 8.33
N LYS A 186 -9.81 -11.60 9.55
CA LYS A 186 -9.55 -12.77 10.41
C LYS A 186 -10.80 -13.60 10.69
N PRO A 187 -10.67 -14.94 10.90
CA PRO A 187 -11.76 -15.76 11.39
C PRO A 187 -12.16 -15.36 12.83
N VAL A 188 -13.31 -14.70 12.93
CA VAL A 188 -13.70 -13.71 13.95
C VAL A 188 -13.01 -12.36 13.71
N PRO A 189 -13.65 -11.45 12.96
CA PRO A 189 -13.15 -10.10 12.76
C PRO A 189 -13.01 -9.33 14.07
N ASP A 190 -11.94 -8.54 14.23
CA ASP A 190 -11.77 -7.67 15.40
C ASP A 190 -12.79 -6.53 15.44
N ASP A 191 -13.28 -6.16 14.26
CA ASP A 191 -14.26 -5.12 14.05
C ASP A 191 -15.18 -5.44 12.87
N SER A 192 -16.35 -4.81 12.85
CA SER A 192 -17.37 -4.97 11.82
C SER A 192 -17.70 -3.67 11.07
N SER A 193 -16.94 -2.60 11.33
CA SER A 193 -17.17 -1.29 10.70
C SER A 193 -16.63 -1.19 9.27
N TYR A 194 -15.86 -2.19 8.83
CA TYR A 194 -15.30 -2.23 7.48
C TYR A 194 -15.30 -3.64 6.89
N GLY A 195 -14.96 -3.74 5.60
CA GLY A 195 -14.69 -5.02 4.95
C GLY A 195 -13.66 -4.91 3.84
N THR A 196 -13.02 -6.03 3.53
CA THR A 196 -12.12 -6.17 2.38
C THR A 196 -12.45 -7.40 1.57
N THR A 197 -12.29 -7.31 0.26
CA THR A 197 -12.35 -8.44 -0.66
C THR A 197 -11.17 -8.34 -1.61
N GLY A 198 -10.36 -9.39 -1.69
CA GLY A 198 -9.19 -9.44 -2.58
C GLY A 198 -7.98 -8.63 -2.12
N GLY A 199 -8.14 -7.59 -1.30
CA GLY A 199 -7.03 -6.73 -0.88
C GLY A 199 -7.49 -5.43 -0.23
N GLY A 200 -6.51 -4.62 0.17
CA GLY A 200 -6.67 -3.22 0.53
C GLY A 200 -6.01 -2.30 -0.49
N ILE A 201 -6.59 -1.13 -0.74
CA ILE A 201 -6.03 -0.10 -1.62
C ILE A 201 -5.28 0.91 -0.76
N LEU A 202 -3.94 0.86 -0.80
CA LEU A 202 -3.07 1.71 -0.01
C LEU A 202 -2.98 3.14 -0.57
N ALA A 203 -2.90 3.27 -1.89
CA ALA A 203 -2.69 4.55 -2.57
C ALA A 203 -3.23 4.53 -4.00
N SER A 204 -3.59 5.70 -4.51
CA SER A 204 -3.69 5.94 -5.95
C SER A 204 -2.47 6.74 -6.40
N ILE A 205 -1.78 6.23 -7.41
CA ILE A 205 -0.57 6.84 -7.97
C ILE A 205 -0.90 7.29 -9.39
N THR A 206 -0.67 8.57 -9.67
CA THR A 206 -0.68 9.07 -11.04
C THR A 206 0.73 9.01 -11.57
N LEU A 207 0.98 8.14 -12.54
CA LEU A 207 2.22 8.07 -13.28
C LEU A 207 2.17 9.08 -14.42
N GLN A 208 3.24 9.84 -14.61
CA GLN A 208 3.50 10.63 -15.78
C GLN A 208 4.43 9.82 -16.69
N VAL A 209 3.92 9.47 -17.87
CA VAL A 209 4.72 8.95 -18.97
C VAL A 209 5.22 10.16 -19.76
N VAL A 210 6.54 10.30 -19.89
CA VAL A 210 7.17 11.37 -20.65
C VAL A 210 6.97 11.08 -22.15
N GLY A 211 6.84 12.13 -22.97
CA GLY A 211 6.70 11.98 -24.41
C GLY A 211 7.91 11.30 -25.07
N ASN A 212 7.74 10.85 -26.31
CA ASN A 212 8.75 10.10 -27.09
C ASN A 212 9.07 8.68 -26.59
N GLU A 213 8.17 8.07 -25.81
CA GLU A 213 8.33 6.69 -25.32
C GLU A 213 7.65 5.62 -26.19
N CYS A 214 7.10 6.01 -27.35
CA CYS A 214 6.43 5.09 -28.27
C CYS A 214 7.42 4.06 -28.83
N ASN A 215 7.14 2.76 -28.63
CA ASN A 215 7.97 1.62 -29.04
C ASN A 215 9.40 1.60 -28.44
N THR A 216 9.65 2.28 -27.32
CA THR A 216 10.95 2.24 -26.62
C THR A 216 11.07 1.08 -25.62
N GLY A 217 10.07 0.19 -25.59
CA GLY A 217 9.98 -0.92 -24.65
C GLY A 217 9.30 -0.54 -23.32
N PRO A 218 9.16 -1.50 -22.39
CA PRO A 218 8.46 -1.27 -21.14
C PRO A 218 9.18 -0.24 -20.27
N MET A 219 8.42 0.62 -19.64
CA MET A 219 8.83 1.50 -18.56
C MET A 219 8.41 0.85 -17.24
N VAL A 220 9.35 0.70 -16.32
CA VAL A 220 9.16 -0.01 -15.05
C VAL A 220 9.02 0.99 -13.91
N PHE A 221 8.06 0.75 -13.03
CA PHE A 221 7.98 1.31 -11.69
C PHE A 221 8.17 0.13 -10.73
N ASP A 222 9.40 0.00 -10.25
CA ASP A 222 9.93 -1.15 -9.52
C ASP A 222 9.74 -0.92 -8.03
N LEU A 223 9.04 -1.82 -7.33
CA LEU A 223 8.86 -1.73 -5.88
C LEU A 223 10.02 -2.43 -5.17
N ASP A 224 10.74 -1.69 -4.33
CA ASP A 224 12.09 -2.08 -3.90
C ASP A 224 12.13 -2.57 -2.44
N ASP A 225 12.95 -3.61 -2.22
CA ASP A 225 13.20 -4.25 -0.92
C ASP A 225 14.34 -3.61 -0.09
N GLY A 226 14.93 -2.54 -0.60
CA GLY A 226 16.04 -1.79 -0.01
C GLY A 226 17.35 -1.96 -0.77
N ASN A 227 17.38 -2.71 -1.87
CA ASN A 227 18.55 -2.91 -2.70
C ASN A 227 18.25 -2.55 -4.18
N PRO A 228 18.87 -1.48 -4.72
CA PRO A 228 20.06 -0.82 -4.21
C PRO A 228 19.82 0.31 -3.21
N ASN A 229 18.57 0.71 -2.97
CA ASN A 229 18.27 1.97 -2.29
C ASN A 229 17.59 1.76 -0.91
N PRO A 230 18.31 1.81 0.22
CA PRO A 230 17.66 1.69 1.53
C PRO A 230 16.98 3.00 1.98
N PRO A 231 15.98 2.94 2.89
CA PRO A 231 15.31 1.74 3.39
C PRO A 231 14.33 1.16 2.36
N GLY A 232 14.10 -0.16 2.41
CA GLY A 232 13.14 -0.85 1.55
C GLY A 232 11.67 -0.72 1.98
N SER A 233 10.81 -1.42 1.25
CA SER A 233 9.38 -1.53 1.52
C SER A 233 9.09 -2.37 2.77
N LYS A 234 8.09 -1.96 3.56
CA LYS A 234 7.67 -2.67 4.77
C LYS A 234 6.20 -2.41 5.11
N VAL A 235 5.63 -3.29 5.92
CA VAL A 235 4.41 -3.03 6.67
C VAL A 235 4.71 -2.92 8.16
N VAL A 236 3.87 -2.20 8.88
CA VAL A 236 3.91 -2.06 10.33
C VAL A 236 2.62 -2.66 10.86
N ALA A 237 2.70 -3.72 11.66
CA ALA A 237 1.53 -4.43 12.17
C ALA A 237 1.47 -4.39 13.70
N PHE A 238 0.26 -4.36 14.26
CA PHE A 238 0.04 -4.47 15.70
C PHE A 238 0.02 -5.94 16.13
N ASN A 239 0.77 -6.28 17.18
CA ASN A 239 0.90 -7.67 17.65
C ASN A 239 0.18 -7.93 18.99
N GLY A 240 -0.69 -7.02 19.43
CA GLY A 240 -1.35 -7.07 20.74
C GLY A 240 -0.60 -6.38 21.88
N THR A 241 0.70 -6.15 21.73
CA THR A 241 1.53 -5.46 22.74
C THR A 241 2.22 -4.19 22.22
N GLY A 242 2.31 -4.05 20.90
CA GLY A 242 2.93 -2.92 20.23
C GLY A 242 2.99 -3.17 18.72
N THR A 243 3.77 -2.34 18.03
CA THR A 243 3.95 -2.42 16.58
C THR A 243 5.21 -3.19 16.22
N THR A 244 5.15 -3.95 15.14
CA THR A 244 6.30 -4.68 14.56
C THR A 244 6.47 -4.27 13.11
N ASP A 245 7.71 -4.00 12.70
CA ASP A 245 8.06 -3.81 11.29
C ASP A 245 8.23 -5.17 10.62
N LEU A 246 7.58 -5.38 9.49
CA LEU A 246 7.77 -6.52 8.60
C LEU A 246 8.32 -6.01 7.26
N PHE A 247 9.63 -6.13 7.07
CA PHE A 247 10.27 -5.78 5.81
C PHE A 247 9.88 -6.78 4.72
N LEU A 248 9.52 -6.25 3.55
CA LEU A 248 9.12 -7.04 2.39
C LEU A 248 10.35 -7.37 1.56
N ALA A 249 10.56 -8.66 1.29
CA ALA A 249 11.52 -9.09 0.29
C ALA A 249 10.96 -8.84 -1.11
N GLU A 250 11.84 -8.79 -2.11
CA GLU A 250 11.46 -8.63 -3.52
C GLU A 250 10.33 -9.56 -3.98
N SER A 251 10.32 -10.82 -3.51
CA SER A 251 9.27 -11.79 -3.86
C SER A 251 7.86 -11.43 -3.35
N ALA A 252 7.76 -10.47 -2.43
CA ALA A 252 6.50 -9.95 -1.89
C ALA A 252 6.12 -8.60 -2.50
N LEU A 253 6.93 -8.11 -3.45
CA LEU A 253 6.74 -6.85 -4.15
C LEU A 253 6.35 -7.13 -5.61
N GLY A 254 5.28 -6.48 -6.05
CA GLY A 254 4.74 -6.62 -7.41
C GLY A 254 4.97 -5.35 -8.21
N ASP A 255 5.93 -5.38 -9.11
CA ASP A 255 6.26 -4.26 -10.00
C ASP A 255 5.14 -3.92 -10.99
N GLY A 256 5.21 -2.68 -11.47
CA GLY A 256 4.33 -2.16 -12.49
C GLY A 256 5.09 -1.85 -13.78
N THR A 257 4.53 -2.24 -14.92
CA THR A 257 5.07 -1.89 -16.24
C THR A 257 4.05 -1.17 -17.11
N HIS A 258 4.52 -0.17 -17.87
CA HIS A 258 3.72 0.49 -18.89
C HIS A 258 4.47 0.48 -20.21
N THR A 259 3.80 0.13 -21.31
CA THR A 259 4.40 0.14 -22.64
C THR A 259 3.55 0.95 -23.62
N GLU A 260 4.17 1.90 -24.30
CA GLU A 260 3.55 2.60 -25.42
C GLU A 260 3.75 1.79 -26.71
N THR A 261 2.71 1.10 -27.16
CA THR A 261 2.72 0.30 -28.39
C THR A 261 1.55 0.63 -29.30
N GLY A 262 1.84 1.05 -30.53
CA GLY A 262 0.83 1.20 -31.60
C GLY A 262 0.13 2.58 -31.67
N GLY A 263 -0.55 2.85 -32.79
CA GLY A 263 -1.13 4.17 -33.12
C GLY A 263 -0.09 5.17 -33.65
N THR A 264 -0.49 6.34 -34.16
CA THR A 264 0.41 7.34 -34.78
C THR A 264 1.45 7.86 -33.77
N CYS A 265 2.49 7.07 -33.49
CA CYS A 265 3.78 7.62 -33.11
C CYS A 265 4.14 8.52 -34.29
N GLY A 266 3.89 9.83 -34.17
CA GLY A 266 4.38 10.77 -35.16
C GLY A 266 5.85 10.46 -35.35
N THR A 267 6.33 10.33 -36.59
CA THR A 267 7.77 10.35 -36.86
C THR A 267 8.35 11.47 -36.00
N PRO A 268 9.39 11.21 -35.18
CA PRO A 268 9.93 12.23 -34.29
C PRO A 268 10.14 13.49 -35.11
N THR A 269 9.51 14.61 -34.70
CA THR A 269 9.75 15.89 -35.36
C THR A 269 11.26 16.10 -35.32
N PRO A 270 11.94 16.21 -36.48
CA PRO A 270 13.39 16.33 -36.48
C PRO A 270 13.76 17.52 -35.60
N THR A 271 14.62 17.30 -34.61
CA THR A 271 15.20 18.38 -33.82
C THR A 271 15.77 19.39 -34.80
N PRO A 272 15.35 20.68 -34.78
CA PRO A 272 15.93 21.66 -35.66
C PRO A 272 17.42 21.65 -35.44
N THR A 273 18.17 21.26 -36.48
CA THR A 273 19.63 21.34 -36.44
C THR A 273 19.95 22.81 -36.20
N PRO A 274 20.61 23.16 -35.08
CA PRO A 274 20.96 24.55 -34.86
C PRO A 274 21.96 24.94 -35.95
N CYS A 275 21.49 25.74 -36.93
CA CYS A 275 22.36 26.39 -37.89
C CYS A 275 23.11 27.51 -37.17
N PHE A 276 24.24 27.16 -36.55
CA PHE A 276 25.25 28.12 -36.15
C PHE A 276 26.09 28.57 -37.37
N PRO A 277 26.53 29.83 -37.38
CA PRO A 277 26.05 30.88 -38.29
C PRO A 277 26.63 30.72 -39.71
N ASN A 278 25.78 30.54 -40.73
CA ASN A 278 26.00 31.00 -42.13
C ASN A 278 25.01 30.47 -43.21
N CYS A 279 23.76 30.12 -42.89
CA CYS A 279 22.79 29.85 -43.97
C CYS A 279 22.05 31.15 -44.36
N THR A 280 22.35 31.70 -45.53
CA THR A 280 21.57 32.74 -46.24
C THR A 280 20.37 32.13 -46.98
N PRO A 281 19.29 32.92 -47.21
CA PRO A 281 17.94 32.42 -47.55
C PRO A 281 17.82 31.71 -48.90
#